data_AF-A0A314YME1-F1
#
_entry.id   AF-A0A314YME1-F1
#
_cell.length_a   1.000
_cell.length_b   1.000
_cell.length_c   1.000
_cell.angle_alpha   90.00
_cell.angle_beta   90.00
_cell.angle_gamma   90.00
#
_symmetry.space_group_name_H-M   'P 1'
#
loop_
_entity.id
_entity.type
_entity.pdbx_description
1 polymer ?
#
loop_
_entity_poly.entity_id
_entity_poly.type
_entity_poly.pdbx_seq_one_letter_code
_entity_poly.pdbx_strand_id
1 'polypeptide(L)'
;MDERRKHQVSLRGASAKEITRDALLEKVSQERELRQYARRASSAALFIQRVWRRYRVTKMVAWELREEWEKVMNQYAELAITATWLSSNIVRPFLFFITCLSTRHRNIQPREIYSMKNFFQIMLESVTSTDSMKNYCSLAIGTVEERRVWSYQSRRMISLCMFILSECDKSRAGGQDIVALTSLAMRFVVVLTDLKGWKGVTEHDCQSADTAVKDLVWFTGSSESGLYLSIRRYISTLDAPCSSRISSSSVQRDDRFLITASTITLALRPFHAAKFDLDGPGLLDIHYVTKNYCVFLLTVPCLTQRLPTLLISAMRHKSILSLFSDITGKAR
;
A
#
# COMPACT_ATOMS: atom_id res chain seq x y z
N MET A 1 -2.92 -90.09 38.80
CA MET A 1 -1.50 -90.12 38.45
C MET A 1 -1.31 -89.37 37.15
N ASP A 2 -0.43 -88.38 37.20
CA ASP A 2 0.08 -87.57 36.09
C ASP A 2 0.67 -88.42 34.95
N GLU A 3 0.46 -88.02 33.70
CA GLU A 3 1.44 -87.23 32.93
C GLU A 3 1.04 -87.16 31.45
N ARG A 4 0.73 -85.94 31.00
CA ARG A 4 0.79 -85.54 29.59
C ARG A 4 2.26 -85.24 29.27
N ARG A 5 2.88 -85.93 28.30
CA ARG A 5 4.09 -85.39 27.63
C ARG A 5 4.01 -85.51 26.11
N LYS A 6 3.73 -84.33 25.55
CA LYS A 6 3.82 -83.92 24.14
C LYS A 6 5.18 -84.28 23.54
N HIS A 7 5.18 -84.84 22.33
CA HIS A 7 6.30 -84.76 21.40
C HIS A 7 5.77 -84.30 20.05
N GLN A 8 5.53 -83.00 19.93
CA GLN A 8 5.38 -82.34 18.63
C GLN A 8 6.70 -81.63 18.37
N VAL A 9 7.54 -82.23 17.53
CA VAL A 9 8.86 -81.73 17.18
C VAL A 9 8.69 -80.57 16.21
N SER A 10 8.88 -79.34 16.72
CA SER A 10 8.98 -78.13 15.90
C SER A 10 10.34 -78.11 15.22
N LEU A 11 10.37 -78.34 13.90
CA LEU A 11 11.57 -78.29 13.06
C LEU A 11 11.91 -76.88 12.53
N ARG A 12 11.34 -75.81 13.11
CA ARG A 12 11.77 -74.43 12.83
C ARG A 12 12.39 -73.83 14.08
N GLY A 13 13.66 -73.42 13.95
CA GLY A 13 14.47 -72.85 15.01
C GLY A 13 13.75 -71.74 15.77
N ALA A 14 13.78 -71.86 17.09
CA ALA A 14 13.25 -70.87 18.03
C ALA A 14 14.14 -69.62 18.03
N SER A 15 13.90 -68.67 17.12
CA SER A 15 14.36 -67.27 17.29
C SER A 15 13.71 -66.23 16.37
N ALA A 16 12.67 -66.55 15.60
CA ALA A 16 11.93 -65.55 14.84
C ALA A 16 10.43 -65.69 15.14
N LYS A 17 9.86 -64.73 15.88
CA LYS A 17 8.39 -64.58 15.96
C LYS A 17 7.88 -64.42 14.53
N GLU A 18 7.03 -65.34 14.04
CA GLU A 18 6.38 -65.20 12.74
C GLU A 18 5.56 -63.90 12.74
N ILE A 19 5.99 -62.93 11.92
CA ILE A 19 5.33 -61.65 11.80
C ILE A 19 3.99 -61.89 11.08
N THR A 20 2.89 -61.50 11.72
CA THR A 20 1.56 -61.64 11.10
C THR A 20 1.45 -60.76 9.86
N ARG A 21 0.70 -61.23 8.86
CA ARG A 21 0.48 -60.50 7.60
C ARG A 21 0.01 -59.06 7.84
N ASP A 22 -0.87 -58.86 8.80
CA ASP A 22 -1.41 -57.54 9.13
C ASP A 22 -0.35 -56.61 9.73
N ALA A 23 0.56 -57.14 10.56
CA ALA A 23 1.69 -56.36 11.08
C ALA A 23 2.69 -55.97 9.97
N LEU A 24 2.85 -56.79 8.93
CA LEU A 24 3.64 -56.42 7.74
C LEU A 24 2.96 -55.33 6.92
N LEU A 25 1.64 -55.42 6.72
CA LEU A 25 0.87 -54.41 5.99
C LEU A 25 0.88 -53.05 6.70
N GLU A 26 0.73 -53.05 8.03
CA GLU A 26 0.82 -51.84 8.84
C GLU A 26 2.22 -51.22 8.80
N LYS A 27 3.27 -52.04 8.85
CA LYS A 27 4.66 -51.55 8.68
C LYS A 27 4.87 -50.91 7.30
N VAL A 28 4.31 -51.48 6.24
CA VAL A 28 4.39 -50.92 4.88
C VAL A 28 3.57 -49.63 4.77
N SER A 29 2.40 -49.54 5.41
CA SER A 29 1.60 -48.30 5.41
C SER A 29 2.33 -47.18 6.16
N GLN A 30 2.89 -47.46 7.33
CA GLN A 30 3.73 -46.53 8.09
C GLN A 30 4.95 -46.08 7.28
N GLU A 31 5.64 -46.99 6.59
CA GLU A 31 6.77 -46.62 5.74
C GLU A 31 6.36 -45.74 4.54
N ARG A 32 5.20 -46.02 3.93
CA ARG A 32 4.64 -45.17 2.86
C ARG A 32 4.31 -43.77 3.36
N GLU A 33 3.71 -43.66 4.54
CA GLU A 33 3.42 -42.38 5.20
C GLU A 33 4.71 -41.61 5.50
N LEU A 34 5.73 -42.27 6.06
CA LEU A 34 7.04 -41.66 6.31
C LEU A 34 7.69 -41.14 5.03
N ARG A 35 7.65 -41.93 3.93
CA ARG A 35 8.17 -41.49 2.62
C ARG A 35 7.34 -40.33 2.03
N GLN A 36 6.04 -40.31 2.24
CA GLN A 36 5.19 -39.20 1.81
C GLN A 36 5.48 -37.92 2.61
N TYR A 37 5.62 -38.04 3.92
CA TYR A 37 6.01 -36.95 4.80
C TYR A 37 7.40 -36.42 4.43
N ALA A 38 8.39 -37.29 4.25
CA ALA A 38 9.74 -36.91 3.84
C ALA A 38 9.73 -36.12 2.51
N ARG A 39 8.97 -36.57 1.50
CA ARG A 39 8.82 -35.85 0.23
C ARG A 39 8.20 -34.46 0.41
N ARG A 40 7.14 -34.34 1.23
CA ARG A 40 6.51 -33.05 1.55
C ARG A 40 7.47 -32.13 2.30
N ALA A 41 8.20 -32.66 3.28
CA ALA A 41 9.19 -31.93 4.07
C ALA A 41 10.33 -31.42 3.18
N SER A 42 10.87 -32.25 2.28
CA SER A 42 11.90 -31.82 1.32
C SER A 42 11.39 -30.74 0.37
N SER A 43 10.17 -30.87 -0.16
CA SER A 43 9.55 -29.85 -1.01
C SER A 43 9.34 -28.52 -0.27
N ALA A 44 8.86 -28.58 0.98
CA ALA A 44 8.68 -27.40 1.83
C ALA A 44 10.03 -26.74 2.15
N ALA A 45 11.06 -27.52 2.47
CA ALA A 45 12.41 -27.02 2.72
C ALA A 45 12.97 -26.30 1.47
N LEU A 46 12.85 -26.89 0.29
CA LEU A 46 13.28 -26.28 -0.97
C LEU A 46 12.49 -25.00 -1.29
N PHE A 47 11.20 -24.96 -0.95
CA PHE A 47 10.40 -23.75 -1.09
C PHE A 47 10.90 -22.64 -0.16
N ILE A 48 11.09 -22.93 1.13
CA ILE A 48 11.60 -21.97 2.12
C ILE A 48 12.98 -21.46 1.70
N GLN A 49 13.88 -22.34 1.29
CA GLN A 49 15.23 -21.96 0.82
C GLN A 49 15.17 -21.03 -0.40
N ARG A 50 14.31 -21.31 -1.38
CA ARG A 50 14.13 -20.45 -2.56
C ARG A 50 13.61 -19.07 -2.19
N VAL A 51 12.59 -19.00 -1.34
CA VAL A 51 12.03 -17.73 -0.86
C VAL A 51 13.08 -16.94 -0.08
N TRP A 52 13.81 -17.59 0.82
CA TRP A 52 14.84 -16.94 1.63
C TRP A 52 16.01 -16.42 0.81
N ARG A 53 16.52 -17.22 -0.15
CA ARG A 53 17.61 -16.79 -1.04
C ARG A 53 17.19 -15.58 -1.89
N ARG A 54 15.98 -15.60 -2.46
CA ARG A 54 15.44 -14.46 -3.22
C ARG A 54 15.29 -13.23 -2.33
N TYR A 55 14.75 -13.41 -1.13
CA TYR A 55 14.59 -12.32 -0.15
C TYR A 55 15.94 -11.68 0.17
N ARG A 56 16.95 -12.49 0.51
CA ARG A 56 18.30 -12.02 0.85
C ARG A 56 18.91 -11.19 -0.29
N VAL A 57 18.93 -11.73 -1.51
CA VAL A 57 19.50 -11.02 -2.67
C VAL A 57 18.74 -9.72 -2.94
N THR A 58 17.41 -9.76 -2.95
CA THR A 58 16.59 -8.55 -3.16
C THR A 58 16.87 -7.48 -2.10
N LYS A 59 17.04 -7.91 -0.84
CA LYS A 59 17.34 -7.00 0.27
C LYS A 59 18.72 -6.37 0.14
N MET A 60 19.74 -7.13 -0.26
CA MET A 60 21.09 -6.58 -0.49
C MET A 60 21.08 -5.53 -1.60
N VAL A 61 20.48 -5.84 -2.75
CA VAL A 61 20.33 -4.88 -3.86
C VAL A 61 19.56 -3.62 -3.44
N ALA A 62 18.51 -3.77 -2.61
CA ALA A 62 17.77 -2.62 -2.09
C ALA A 62 18.62 -1.73 -1.17
N TRP A 63 19.59 -2.29 -0.45
CA TRP A 63 20.52 -1.52 0.39
C TRP A 63 21.51 -0.75 -0.46
N GLU A 64 22.15 -1.43 -1.43
CA GLU A 64 23.09 -0.81 -2.38
C GLU A 64 22.44 0.34 -3.14
N LEU A 65 21.25 0.10 -3.71
CA LEU A 65 20.49 1.14 -4.42
C LEU A 65 20.12 2.33 -3.51
N ARG A 66 19.86 2.09 -2.23
CA ARG A 66 19.59 3.20 -1.29
C ARG A 66 20.84 4.04 -1.08
N GLU A 67 22.00 3.42 -0.88
CA GLU A 67 23.25 4.15 -0.67
C GLU A 67 23.65 4.95 -1.91
N GLU A 68 23.47 4.39 -3.11
CA GLU A 68 23.66 5.11 -4.37
C GLU A 68 22.68 6.27 -4.50
N TRP A 69 21.40 6.03 -4.19
CA TRP A 69 20.37 7.07 -4.24
C TRP A 69 20.67 8.21 -3.26
N GLU A 70 21.10 7.91 -2.03
CA GLU A 70 21.49 8.93 -1.05
C GLU A 70 22.67 9.78 -1.54
N LYS A 71 23.65 9.20 -2.24
CA LYS A 71 24.75 9.95 -2.86
C LYS A 71 24.25 10.90 -3.94
N VAL A 72 23.36 10.43 -4.82
CA VAL A 72 22.74 11.26 -5.87
C VAL A 72 21.96 12.41 -5.24
N MET A 73 21.25 12.15 -4.13
CA MET A 73 20.47 13.15 -3.41
C MET A 73 21.34 14.24 -2.77
N ASN A 74 22.55 13.90 -2.30
CA ASN A 74 23.49 14.90 -1.78
C ASN A 74 24.02 15.85 -2.87
N GLN A 75 23.99 15.42 -4.15
CA GLN A 75 24.42 16.21 -5.31
C GLN A 75 23.23 16.85 -6.05
N TYR A 76 22.01 16.68 -5.55
CA TYR A 76 20.78 17.06 -6.24
C TYR A 76 20.71 18.54 -6.61
N ALA A 77 21.20 19.44 -5.74
CA ALA A 77 21.16 20.88 -5.97
C ALA A 77 22.03 21.35 -7.15
N GLU A 78 23.00 20.54 -7.57
CA GLU A 78 24.00 20.90 -8.58
C GLU A 78 23.65 20.34 -9.98
N LEU A 79 22.60 19.52 -10.09
CA LEU A 79 22.25 18.81 -11.31
C LEU A 79 21.20 19.54 -12.14
N ALA A 80 21.41 19.64 -13.45
CA ALA A 80 20.36 20.02 -14.40
C ALA A 80 19.38 18.86 -14.58
N ILE A 81 18.33 18.84 -13.76
CA ILE A 81 17.41 17.71 -13.65
C ILE A 81 16.27 17.84 -14.64
N THR A 82 16.18 16.92 -15.59
CA THR A 82 14.98 16.74 -16.43
C THR A 82 13.98 15.80 -15.76
N ALA A 83 12.71 15.87 -16.17
CA ALA A 83 11.65 14.98 -15.68
C ALA A 83 11.96 13.49 -15.95
N THR A 84 12.53 13.17 -17.12
CA THR A 84 12.95 11.82 -17.50
C THR A 84 14.09 11.30 -16.64
N TRP A 85 15.06 12.17 -16.32
CA TRP A 85 16.15 11.86 -15.40
C TRP A 85 15.62 11.61 -13.99
N LEU A 86 14.70 12.46 -13.51
CA LEU A 86 14.06 12.33 -12.19
C LEU A 86 13.31 10.99 -12.09
N SER A 87 12.53 10.64 -13.11
CA SER A 87 11.81 9.37 -13.18
C SER A 87 12.76 8.16 -13.12
N SER A 88 13.88 8.22 -13.83
CA SER A 88 14.80 7.09 -13.97
C SER A 88 15.77 6.92 -12.80
N ASN A 89 16.28 8.01 -12.26
CA ASN A 89 17.37 8.00 -11.26
C ASN A 89 16.87 8.25 -9.83
N ILE A 90 15.75 8.95 -9.65
CA ILE A 90 15.19 9.23 -8.31
C ILE A 90 13.99 8.33 -8.05
N VAL A 91 12.94 8.41 -8.87
CA VAL A 91 11.66 7.74 -8.60
C VAL A 91 11.79 6.22 -8.68
N ARG A 92 12.38 5.68 -9.74
CA ARG A 92 12.48 4.23 -9.95
C ARG A 92 13.31 3.52 -8.85
N PRO A 93 14.53 3.97 -8.51
CA PRO A 93 15.32 3.34 -7.44
C PRO A 93 14.63 3.50 -6.07
N PHE A 94 14.07 4.69 -5.79
CA PHE A 94 13.31 4.95 -4.58
C PHE A 94 12.16 3.96 -4.39
N LEU A 95 11.27 3.86 -5.39
CA LEU A 95 10.15 2.94 -5.34
C LEU A 95 10.60 1.48 -5.13
N PHE A 96 11.72 1.09 -5.70
CA PHE A 96 12.26 -0.26 -5.52
C PHE A 96 12.71 -0.52 -4.08
N PHE A 97 13.62 0.30 -3.55
CA PHE A 97 14.18 0.02 -2.22
C PHE A 97 13.14 0.25 -1.13
N ILE A 98 12.29 1.28 -1.24
CA ILE A 98 11.28 1.56 -0.22
C ILE A 98 10.22 0.46 -0.14
N THR A 99 9.90 -0.13 -1.30
CA THR A 99 9.00 -1.28 -1.36
C THR A 99 9.62 -2.47 -0.62
N CYS A 100 10.89 -2.76 -0.89
CA CYS A 100 11.59 -3.90 -0.33
C CYS A 100 11.89 -3.76 1.17
N LEU A 101 12.25 -2.56 1.63
CA LEU A 101 12.71 -2.31 2.99
C LEU A 101 11.59 -1.97 3.95
N SER A 102 10.60 -1.18 3.53
CA SER A 102 9.53 -0.72 4.43
C SER A 102 8.19 -1.40 4.16
N THR A 103 7.65 -1.27 2.94
CA THR A 103 6.24 -1.63 2.69
C THR A 103 5.95 -3.12 2.87
N ARG A 104 6.88 -4.00 2.48
CA ARG A 104 6.72 -5.46 2.61
C ARG A 104 6.71 -5.94 4.06
N HIS A 105 7.40 -5.22 4.95
CA HIS A 105 7.55 -5.60 6.34
C HIS A 105 6.68 -4.79 7.30
N ARG A 106 5.93 -3.81 6.77
CA ARG A 106 5.15 -2.82 7.56
C ARG A 106 5.97 -2.24 8.71
N ASN A 107 7.23 -1.95 8.42
CA ASN A 107 8.17 -1.40 9.40
C ASN A 107 8.90 -0.24 8.74
N ILE A 108 8.65 0.97 9.24
CA ILE A 108 9.29 2.18 8.75
C ILE A 108 10.36 2.53 9.79
N GLN A 109 11.64 2.34 9.46
CA GLN A 109 12.73 2.74 10.35
C GLN A 109 13.06 4.23 10.11
N PRO A 110 13.75 4.90 11.05
CA PRO A 110 14.04 6.33 10.95
C PRO A 110 14.79 6.73 9.67
N ARG A 111 15.67 5.86 9.16
CA ARG A 111 16.38 6.11 7.89
C ARG A 111 15.41 6.16 6.70
N GLU A 112 14.47 5.24 6.62
CA GLU A 112 13.48 5.28 5.53
C GLU A 112 12.54 6.47 5.66
N ILE A 113 12.21 6.92 6.89
CA ILE A 113 11.47 8.17 7.08
C ILE A 113 12.22 9.35 6.44
N TYR A 114 13.52 9.45 6.68
CA TYR A 114 14.36 10.49 6.09
C TYR A 114 14.38 10.41 4.55
N SER A 115 14.63 9.23 3.98
CA SER A 115 14.61 9.05 2.52
C SER A 115 13.25 9.40 1.92
N MET A 116 12.14 9.00 2.56
CA MET A 116 10.79 9.34 2.11
C MET A 116 10.51 10.84 2.20
N LYS A 117 10.94 11.52 3.27
CA LYS A 117 10.76 12.98 3.42
C LYS A 117 11.47 13.73 2.29
N ASN A 118 12.76 13.43 2.05
CA ASN A 118 13.54 14.06 0.99
C ASN A 118 12.92 13.78 -0.39
N PHE A 119 12.48 12.54 -0.61
CA PHE A 119 11.79 12.16 -1.84
C PHE A 119 10.52 13.01 -2.08
N PHE A 120 9.62 13.09 -1.10
CA PHE A 120 8.38 13.84 -1.27
C PHE A 120 8.60 15.35 -1.41
N GLN A 121 9.63 15.91 -0.77
CA GLN A 121 10.00 17.32 -0.95
C GLN A 121 10.41 17.59 -2.40
N ILE A 122 11.33 16.80 -2.95
CA ILE A 122 11.76 16.91 -4.34
C ILE A 122 10.60 16.73 -5.31
N MET A 123 9.76 15.73 -5.08
CA MET A 123 8.63 15.48 -5.96
C MET A 123 7.60 16.63 -5.92
N LEU A 124 7.36 17.22 -4.74
CA LEU A 124 6.51 18.40 -4.62
C LEU A 124 7.10 19.61 -5.35
N GLU A 125 8.40 19.86 -5.21
CA GLU A 125 9.11 20.92 -5.93
C GLU A 125 9.04 20.72 -7.45
N SER A 126 9.26 19.48 -7.91
CA SER A 126 9.18 19.14 -9.34
C SER A 126 7.76 19.34 -9.90
N VAL A 127 6.72 18.82 -9.25
CA VAL A 127 5.34 18.93 -9.75
C VAL A 127 4.85 20.39 -9.75
N THR A 128 5.33 21.19 -8.80
CA THR A 128 4.97 22.62 -8.70
C THR A 128 5.86 23.54 -9.54
N SER A 129 6.88 23.01 -10.22
CA SER A 129 7.74 23.76 -11.13
C SER A 129 6.95 24.25 -12.35
N THR A 130 7.17 25.51 -12.74
CA THR A 130 6.65 26.09 -13.98
C THR A 130 7.45 25.65 -15.21
N ASP A 131 8.68 25.18 -15.01
CA ASP A 131 9.53 24.66 -16.08
C ASP A 131 9.09 23.23 -16.43
N SER A 132 8.55 23.06 -17.65
CA SER A 132 8.04 21.79 -18.17
C SER A 132 9.12 20.72 -18.29
N MET A 133 10.38 21.11 -18.50
CA MET A 133 11.51 20.17 -18.58
C MET A 133 11.82 19.56 -17.21
N LYS A 134 11.57 20.30 -16.12
CA LYS A 134 11.79 19.86 -14.73
C LYS A 134 10.55 19.25 -14.09
N ASN A 135 9.38 19.52 -14.63
CA ASN A 135 8.12 19.10 -14.05
C ASN A 135 7.86 17.61 -14.31
N TYR A 136 7.83 16.79 -13.26
CA TYR A 136 7.56 15.36 -13.36
C TYR A 136 6.25 15.04 -14.10
N CYS A 137 5.22 15.88 -13.94
CA CYS A 137 3.92 15.67 -14.58
C CYS A 137 3.94 15.94 -16.10
N SER A 138 5.00 16.53 -16.66
CA SER A 138 5.13 16.65 -18.12
C SER A 138 5.24 15.27 -18.80
N LEU A 139 5.76 14.25 -18.10
CA LEU A 139 5.79 12.86 -18.59
C LEU A 139 4.38 12.27 -18.77
N ALA A 140 3.36 12.82 -18.12
CA ALA A 140 1.96 12.41 -18.31
C ALA A 140 1.40 12.85 -19.66
N ILE A 141 2.02 13.84 -20.30
CA ILE A 141 1.60 14.44 -21.58
C ILE A 141 2.56 14.04 -22.71
N GLY A 142 3.75 13.53 -22.38
CA GLY A 142 4.78 13.16 -23.35
C GLY A 142 4.47 11.91 -24.20
N THR A 143 5.53 11.22 -24.59
CA THR A 143 5.47 10.01 -25.43
C THR A 143 4.64 8.89 -24.78
N VAL A 144 4.24 7.89 -25.56
CA VAL A 144 3.47 6.74 -25.04
C VAL A 144 4.26 6.00 -23.95
N GLU A 145 5.57 5.89 -24.12
CA GLU A 145 6.49 5.28 -23.16
C GLU A 145 6.56 6.07 -21.86
N GLU A 146 6.76 7.39 -21.96
CA GLU A 146 6.79 8.29 -20.79
C GLU A 146 5.48 8.23 -20.02
N ARG A 147 4.33 8.26 -20.72
CA ARG A 147 3.01 8.15 -20.10
C ARG A 147 2.81 6.84 -19.35
N ARG A 148 3.27 5.72 -19.92
CA ARG A 148 3.21 4.40 -19.26
C ARG A 148 4.08 4.35 -18.01
N VAL A 149 5.31 4.84 -18.11
CA VAL A 149 6.26 4.90 -16.98
C VAL A 149 5.71 5.78 -15.87
N TRP A 150 5.25 6.99 -16.23
CA TRP A 150 4.66 7.94 -15.30
C TRP A 150 3.42 7.37 -14.61
N SER A 151 2.49 6.78 -15.37
CA SER A 151 1.28 6.19 -14.80
C SER A 151 1.60 5.08 -13.79
N TYR A 152 2.51 4.17 -14.14
CA TYR A 152 2.95 3.12 -13.22
C TYR A 152 3.60 3.69 -11.95
N GLN A 153 4.53 4.64 -12.10
CA GLN A 153 5.23 5.25 -10.97
C GLN A 153 4.27 6.05 -10.08
N SER A 154 3.40 6.87 -10.65
CA SER A 154 2.39 7.65 -9.94
C SER A 154 1.45 6.78 -9.13
N ARG A 155 0.94 5.68 -9.71
CA ARG A 155 0.11 4.71 -8.98
C ARG A 155 0.87 4.09 -7.80
N ARG A 156 2.13 3.70 -7.99
CA ARG A 156 2.99 3.18 -6.92
C ARG A 156 3.24 4.20 -5.81
N MET A 157 3.47 5.47 -6.17
CA MET A 157 3.65 6.55 -5.20
C MET A 157 2.37 6.79 -4.40
N ILE A 158 1.19 6.79 -5.06
CA ILE A 158 -0.10 6.88 -4.37
C ILE A 158 -0.27 5.74 -3.36
N SER A 159 -0.01 4.49 -3.75
CA SER A 159 -0.07 3.35 -2.82
C SER A 159 0.90 3.49 -1.65
N LEU A 160 2.09 4.04 -1.88
CA LEU A 160 3.04 4.34 -0.80
C LEU A 160 2.50 5.41 0.16
N CYS A 161 1.89 6.47 -0.35
CA CYS A 161 1.26 7.50 0.47
C CYS A 161 0.09 6.93 1.30
N MET A 162 -0.71 6.02 0.72
CA MET A 162 -1.77 5.32 1.46
C MET A 162 -1.19 4.39 2.54
N PHE A 163 -0.08 3.73 2.27
CA PHE A 163 0.63 2.94 3.28
C PHE A 163 1.11 3.82 4.44
N ILE A 164 1.77 4.95 4.15
CA ILE A 164 2.25 5.92 5.16
C ILE A 164 1.08 6.44 6.00
N LEU A 165 -0.05 6.81 5.38
CA LEU A 165 -1.25 7.25 6.08
C LEU A 165 -1.76 6.19 7.06
N SER A 166 -1.72 4.91 6.67
CA SER A 166 -2.19 3.81 7.50
C SER A 166 -1.32 3.51 8.71
N GLU A 167 -0.02 3.85 8.64
CA GLU A 167 0.96 3.68 9.72
C GLU A 167 1.10 4.95 10.59
N CYS A 168 0.34 6.01 10.28
CA CYS A 168 0.32 7.23 11.08
C CYS A 168 -0.41 7.01 12.42
N ASP A 169 0.34 6.53 13.41
CA ASP A 169 -0.09 6.39 14.80
C ASP A 169 0.57 7.46 15.68
N LYS A 170 -0.26 8.23 16.38
CA LYS A 170 0.17 9.35 17.23
C LYS A 170 0.35 8.97 18.69
N SER A 171 -0.08 7.76 19.08
CA SER A 171 -0.01 7.29 20.46
C SER A 171 1.41 6.88 20.90
N ARG A 172 2.34 6.73 19.95
CA ARG A 172 3.71 6.28 20.19
C ARG A 172 4.67 7.45 20.39
N ALA A 173 5.46 7.41 21.47
CA ALA A 173 6.60 8.30 21.66
C ALA A 173 7.58 8.12 20.48
N GLY A 174 7.75 9.15 19.64
CA GLY A 174 8.48 9.10 18.36
C GLY A 174 7.63 9.34 17.10
N GLY A 175 6.31 9.46 17.22
CA GLY A 175 5.40 9.64 16.07
C GLY A 175 5.49 10.99 15.34
N GLN A 176 6.26 11.97 15.83
CA GLN A 176 6.32 13.31 15.22
C GLN A 176 6.88 13.27 13.79
N ASP A 177 7.92 12.48 13.56
CA ASP A 177 8.53 12.35 12.25
C ASP A 177 7.62 11.67 11.22
N ILE A 178 6.83 10.68 11.68
CA ILE A 178 5.83 10.00 10.85
C ILE A 178 4.67 10.95 10.52
N VAL A 179 4.24 11.80 11.46
CA VAL A 179 3.21 12.81 11.20
C VAL A 179 3.68 13.82 10.16
N ALA A 180 4.90 14.35 10.29
CA ALA A 180 5.48 15.28 9.32
C ALA A 180 5.62 14.62 7.93
N LEU A 181 6.10 13.38 7.88
CA LEU A 181 6.16 12.60 6.64
C LEU A 181 4.75 12.39 6.03
N THR A 182 3.76 12.06 6.85
CA THR A 182 2.38 11.87 6.40
C THR A 182 1.79 13.17 5.85
N SER A 183 2.09 14.31 6.49
CA SER A 183 1.71 15.65 6.01
C SER A 183 2.26 15.90 4.59
N LEU A 184 3.55 15.65 4.37
CA LEU A 184 4.18 15.76 3.04
C LEU A 184 3.57 14.81 2.01
N ALA A 185 3.41 13.53 2.36
CA ALA A 185 2.82 12.53 1.48
C ALA A 185 1.37 12.90 1.07
N MET A 186 0.56 13.39 2.01
CA MET A 186 -0.81 13.81 1.71
C MET A 186 -0.84 15.06 0.82
N ARG A 187 0.01 16.07 1.06
CA ARG A 187 0.15 17.22 0.16
C ARG A 187 0.51 16.77 -1.25
N PHE A 188 1.48 15.85 -1.36
CA PHE A 188 1.92 15.32 -2.64
C PHE A 188 0.77 14.64 -3.41
N VAL A 189 0.02 13.73 -2.78
CA VAL A 189 -1.10 13.06 -3.47
C VAL A 189 -2.18 14.05 -3.89
N VAL A 190 -2.48 15.04 -3.03
CA VAL A 190 -3.47 16.08 -3.35
C VAL A 190 -3.05 16.89 -4.58
N VAL A 191 -1.79 17.30 -4.67
CA VAL A 191 -1.25 18.03 -5.83
C VAL A 191 -1.17 17.13 -7.07
N LEU A 192 -0.73 15.88 -6.91
CA LEU A 192 -0.62 14.93 -8.03
C LEU A 192 -1.98 14.61 -8.65
N THR A 193 -3.05 14.57 -7.85
CA THR A 193 -4.41 14.25 -8.32
C THR A 193 -5.29 15.49 -8.50
N ASP A 194 -4.69 16.67 -8.67
CA ASP A 194 -5.37 17.93 -8.99
C ASP A 194 -4.65 18.65 -10.14
N LEU A 195 -5.34 18.80 -11.27
CA LEU A 195 -4.78 19.46 -12.44
C LEU A 195 -4.34 20.90 -12.14
N LYS A 196 -5.04 21.60 -11.23
CA LYS A 196 -4.66 22.97 -10.83
C LYS A 196 -3.32 23.03 -10.10
N GLY A 197 -2.85 21.90 -9.57
CA GLY A 197 -1.54 21.77 -8.94
C GLY A 197 -0.39 21.70 -9.95
N TRP A 198 -0.67 21.39 -11.22
CA TRP A 198 0.34 21.14 -12.24
C TRP A 198 0.65 22.45 -12.98
N LYS A 199 1.66 23.20 -12.52
CA LYS A 199 1.98 24.53 -13.07
C LYS A 199 2.68 24.53 -14.43
N GLY A 200 3.12 23.37 -14.92
CA GLY A 200 3.87 23.22 -16.17
C GLY A 200 3.03 22.81 -17.39
N VAL A 201 1.70 22.80 -17.29
CA VAL A 201 0.80 22.33 -18.37
C VAL A 201 0.37 23.51 -19.24
N THR A 202 0.55 23.38 -20.56
CA THR A 202 0.07 24.39 -21.54
C THR A 202 -1.42 24.20 -21.84
N GLU A 203 -2.10 25.23 -22.36
CA GLU A 203 -3.53 25.13 -22.71
C GLU A 203 -3.81 24.03 -23.73
N HIS A 204 -2.90 23.79 -24.67
CA HIS A 204 -3.00 22.74 -25.69
C HIS A 204 -3.02 21.33 -25.08
N ASP A 205 -2.26 21.14 -24.00
CA ASP A 205 -2.07 19.83 -23.37
C ASP A 205 -3.05 19.54 -22.23
N CYS A 206 -3.92 20.50 -21.93
CA CYS A 206 -4.84 20.48 -20.81
C CYS A 206 -5.76 19.24 -20.82
N GLN A 207 -6.23 18.81 -21.99
CA GLN A 207 -7.11 17.64 -22.11
C GLN A 207 -6.39 16.31 -21.80
N SER A 208 -5.15 16.16 -22.27
CA SER A 208 -4.31 14.98 -21.98
C SER A 208 -3.96 14.93 -20.50
N ALA A 209 -3.65 16.08 -19.91
CA ALA A 209 -3.36 16.22 -18.48
C ALA A 209 -4.60 15.91 -17.62
N ASP A 210 -5.77 16.43 -18.00
CA ASP A 210 -7.05 16.14 -17.32
C ASP A 210 -7.35 14.64 -17.33
N THR A 211 -7.16 13.99 -18.48
CA THR A 211 -7.33 12.53 -18.62
C THR A 211 -6.38 11.78 -17.68
N ALA A 212 -5.11 12.18 -17.60
CA ALA A 212 -4.14 11.57 -16.70
C ALA A 212 -4.50 11.76 -15.20
N VAL A 213 -5.01 12.94 -14.82
CA VAL A 213 -5.48 13.20 -13.46
C VAL A 213 -6.71 12.36 -13.14
N LYS A 214 -7.68 12.28 -14.06
CA LYS A 214 -8.86 11.42 -13.93
C LYS A 214 -8.45 9.96 -13.73
N ASP A 215 -7.54 9.44 -14.53
CA ASP A 215 -6.99 8.09 -14.38
C ASP A 215 -6.38 7.83 -12.99
N LEU A 216 -5.68 8.81 -12.42
CA LEU A 216 -5.17 8.69 -11.05
C LEU A 216 -6.28 8.74 -10.00
N VAL A 217 -7.27 9.63 -10.16
CA VAL A 217 -8.45 9.69 -9.27
C VAL A 217 -9.21 8.36 -9.32
N TRP A 218 -9.36 7.79 -10.51
CA TRP A 218 -9.93 6.47 -10.70
C TRP A 218 -9.13 5.37 -10.01
N PHE A 219 -7.81 5.37 -10.17
CA PHE A 219 -6.94 4.45 -9.44
C PHE A 219 -7.10 4.61 -7.92
N THR A 220 -7.18 5.83 -7.38
CA THR A 220 -7.35 6.05 -5.94
C THR A 220 -8.66 5.45 -5.40
N GLY A 221 -9.74 5.46 -6.19
CA GLY A 221 -11.01 4.80 -5.82
C GLY A 221 -11.00 3.26 -5.91
N SER A 222 -10.02 2.67 -6.60
CA SER A 222 -9.93 1.21 -6.80
C SER A 222 -9.52 0.43 -5.54
N SER A 223 -9.67 -0.89 -5.57
CA SER A 223 -9.16 -1.78 -4.51
C SER A 223 -7.64 -1.74 -4.35
N GLU A 224 -6.92 -1.44 -5.43
CA GLU A 224 -5.46 -1.56 -5.51
C GLU A 224 -4.75 -0.41 -4.77
N SER A 225 -5.37 0.76 -4.68
CA SER A 225 -4.79 1.91 -3.98
C SER A 225 -4.73 1.72 -2.47
N GLY A 226 -5.64 0.91 -1.92
CA GLY A 226 -5.83 0.75 -0.48
C GLY A 226 -6.39 2.00 0.22
N LEU A 227 -6.85 3.03 -0.52
CA LEU A 227 -7.30 4.33 0.01
C LEU A 227 -8.22 4.16 1.22
N TYR A 228 -9.42 3.61 1.00
CA TYR A 228 -10.46 3.55 2.04
C TYR A 228 -10.04 2.77 3.29
N LEU A 229 -9.23 1.71 3.13
CA LEU A 229 -8.69 0.95 4.26
C LEU A 229 -7.68 1.80 5.07
N SER A 230 -6.80 2.52 4.38
CA SER A 230 -5.84 3.43 5.01
C SER A 230 -6.51 4.59 5.73
N ILE A 231 -7.55 5.17 5.12
CA ILE A 231 -8.38 6.22 5.74
C ILE A 231 -9.02 5.70 7.02
N ARG A 232 -9.66 4.51 6.96
CA ARG A 232 -10.30 3.92 8.14
C ARG A 232 -9.30 3.74 9.27
N ARG A 233 -8.11 3.20 8.98
CA ARG A 233 -7.05 3.03 9.97
C ARG A 233 -6.64 4.36 10.59
N TYR A 234 -6.35 5.36 9.77
CA TYR A 234 -5.97 6.70 10.24
C TYR A 234 -7.06 7.35 11.11
N ILE A 235 -8.32 7.36 10.67
CA ILE A 235 -9.39 7.97 11.48
C ILE A 235 -9.61 7.18 12.77
N SER A 236 -9.40 5.85 12.74
CA SER A 236 -9.48 5.02 13.94
C SER A 236 -8.38 5.33 14.96
N THR A 237 -7.23 5.87 14.55
CA THR A 237 -6.16 6.34 15.46
C THR A 237 -6.33 7.79 15.91
N LEU A 238 -7.26 8.56 15.33
CA LEU A 238 -7.61 9.87 15.86
C LEU A 238 -8.30 9.70 17.22
N ASP A 239 -7.70 10.25 18.28
CA ASP A 239 -8.21 10.18 19.65
C ASP A 239 -9.71 10.52 19.72
N ALA A 240 -10.43 9.76 20.53
CA ALA A 240 -11.76 10.16 20.99
C ALA A 240 -11.63 11.39 21.92
N PRO A 241 -12.63 12.28 21.98
CA PRO A 241 -12.57 13.52 22.76
C PRO A 241 -12.26 13.37 24.26
N CYS A 242 -12.32 12.16 24.82
CA CYS A 242 -12.17 11.88 26.26
C CYS A 242 -10.75 11.50 26.71
N SER A 243 -9.73 11.48 25.85
CA SER A 243 -8.34 11.28 26.32
C SER A 243 -7.74 12.61 26.78
N SER A 244 -7.35 12.70 28.05
CA SER A 244 -6.64 13.85 28.62
C SER A 244 -5.40 14.19 27.80
N ARG A 245 -5.45 15.28 27.01
CA ARG A 245 -4.30 15.71 26.21
C ARG A 245 -3.35 16.54 27.05
N ILE A 246 -2.17 15.97 27.29
CA ILE A 246 -0.94 16.72 27.46
C ILE A 246 -0.74 17.58 26.21
N SER A 247 -0.37 18.84 26.43
CA SER A 247 -0.22 19.94 25.47
C SER A 247 0.54 19.55 24.18
N SER A 248 -0.18 19.18 23.13
CA SER A 248 0.39 19.10 21.77
C SER A 248 0.72 20.50 21.26
N SER A 249 1.94 20.69 20.73
CA SER A 249 2.40 21.96 20.14
C SER A 249 1.49 22.44 19.00
N SER A 250 1.46 23.74 18.73
CA SER A 250 0.63 24.35 17.67
C SER A 250 0.87 23.73 16.29
N VAL A 251 2.14 23.51 15.93
CA VAL A 251 2.55 22.91 14.65
C VAL A 251 1.93 21.52 14.41
N GLN A 252 1.79 20.71 15.46
CA GLN A 252 1.17 19.38 15.37
C GLN A 252 -0.35 19.43 15.13
N ARG A 253 -1.01 20.52 15.53
CA ARG A 253 -2.43 20.75 15.25
C ARG A 253 -2.65 21.07 13.77
N ASP A 254 -1.78 21.88 13.18
CA ASP A 254 -1.87 22.28 11.77
C ASP A 254 -1.63 21.09 10.84
N ASP A 255 -0.58 20.30 11.09
CA ASP A 255 -0.33 19.07 10.32
C ASP A 255 -1.45 18.04 10.47
N ARG A 256 -2.05 17.93 11.67
CA ARG A 256 -3.22 17.07 11.88
C ARG A 256 -4.40 17.51 11.02
N PHE A 257 -4.71 18.80 11.03
CA PHE A 257 -5.80 19.34 10.25
C PHE A 257 -5.55 19.10 8.76
N LEU A 258 -4.34 19.38 8.28
CA LEU A 258 -3.95 19.18 6.89
C LEU A 258 -4.08 17.72 6.46
N ILE A 259 -3.56 16.77 7.25
CA ILE A 259 -3.68 15.34 6.93
C ILE A 259 -5.15 14.93 6.88
N THR A 260 -5.96 15.37 7.85
CA THR A 260 -7.39 15.01 7.92
C THR A 260 -8.18 15.61 6.76
N ALA A 261 -7.96 16.89 6.44
CA ALA A 261 -8.60 17.57 5.31
C ALA A 261 -8.21 16.95 3.97
N SER A 262 -6.92 16.64 3.78
CA SER A 262 -6.41 15.95 2.58
C SER A 262 -7.03 14.55 2.44
N THR A 263 -7.11 13.81 3.55
CA THR A 263 -7.71 12.47 3.59
C THR A 263 -9.18 12.50 3.17
N ILE A 264 -9.98 13.43 3.70
CA ILE A 264 -11.39 13.58 3.33
C ILE A 264 -11.51 14.03 1.88
N THR A 265 -10.67 14.96 1.43
CA THR A 265 -10.65 15.41 0.03
C THR A 265 -10.42 14.23 -0.91
N LEU A 266 -9.42 13.39 -0.63
CA LEU A 266 -9.13 12.20 -1.43
C LEU A 266 -10.26 11.16 -1.39
N ALA A 267 -10.93 10.99 -0.24
CA ALA A 267 -12.10 10.10 -0.14
C ALA A 267 -13.27 10.54 -1.03
N LEU A 268 -13.40 11.85 -1.25
CA LEU A 268 -14.49 12.47 -2.00
C LEU A 268 -14.20 12.66 -3.49
N ARG A 269 -12.91 12.77 -3.89
CA ARG A 269 -12.49 12.99 -5.28
C ARG A 269 -13.07 12.02 -6.31
N PRO A 270 -13.13 10.69 -6.07
CA PRO A 270 -13.75 9.77 -7.00
C PRO A 270 -15.23 10.09 -7.31
N PHE A 271 -15.98 10.59 -6.33
CA PHE A 271 -17.37 11.00 -6.53
C PHE A 271 -17.51 12.29 -7.33
N HIS A 272 -16.53 13.19 -7.21
CA HIS A 272 -16.49 14.40 -8.02
C HIS A 272 -16.14 14.07 -9.48
N ALA A 273 -15.16 13.20 -9.73
CA ALA A 273 -14.80 12.76 -11.07
C ALA A 273 -15.95 12.02 -11.78
N ALA A 274 -16.67 11.16 -11.08
CA ALA A 274 -17.81 10.41 -11.60
C ALA A 274 -18.99 11.28 -12.08
N LYS A 275 -19.10 12.53 -11.61
CA LYS A 275 -20.15 13.45 -12.09
C LYS A 275 -19.86 14.05 -13.46
N PHE A 276 -18.60 14.03 -13.90
CA PHE A 276 -18.17 14.68 -15.13
C PHE A 276 -18.01 13.68 -16.30
N ASP A 277 -17.82 12.38 -16.02
CA ASP A 277 -17.69 11.34 -17.04
C ASP A 277 -18.88 10.37 -16.98
N LEU A 278 -20.01 10.74 -17.60
CA LEU A 278 -21.17 9.85 -17.77
C LEU A 278 -21.04 8.91 -19.00
N ASP A 279 -20.12 9.19 -19.93
CA ASP A 279 -20.06 8.51 -21.26
C ASP A 279 -18.69 7.85 -21.60
N GLY A 280 -17.79 7.67 -20.62
CA GLY A 280 -16.45 7.10 -20.85
C GLY A 280 -16.39 5.56 -20.76
N PRO A 281 -15.54 4.88 -21.58
CA PRO A 281 -15.40 3.41 -21.59
C PRO A 281 -14.70 2.82 -20.35
N GLY A 282 -14.30 3.66 -19.40
CA GLY A 282 -13.71 3.28 -18.11
C GLY A 282 -14.68 3.54 -16.98
N LEU A 283 -15.92 3.05 -17.09
CA LEU A 283 -16.95 3.21 -16.06
C LEU A 283 -16.42 2.60 -14.76
N LEU A 284 -15.83 3.44 -13.93
CA LEU A 284 -15.49 3.04 -12.58
C LEU A 284 -16.77 2.53 -11.96
N ASP A 285 -16.72 1.38 -11.28
CA ASP A 285 -17.88 0.90 -10.57
C ASP A 285 -18.15 1.89 -9.42
N ILE A 286 -18.95 2.92 -9.69
CA ILE A 286 -19.36 3.92 -8.72
C ILE A 286 -20.03 3.20 -7.55
N HIS A 287 -20.68 2.05 -7.79
CA HIS A 287 -21.20 1.21 -6.71
C HIS A 287 -20.07 0.61 -5.87
N TYR A 288 -18.97 0.17 -6.47
CA TYR A 288 -17.79 -0.30 -5.74
C TYR A 288 -17.19 0.80 -4.84
N VAL A 289 -17.00 2.01 -5.38
CA VAL A 289 -16.49 3.16 -4.61
C VAL A 289 -17.45 3.56 -3.50
N THR A 290 -18.75 3.65 -3.81
CA THR A 290 -19.80 3.97 -2.84
C THR A 290 -19.85 2.93 -1.73
N LYS A 291 -19.80 1.64 -2.08
CA LYS A 291 -19.78 0.53 -1.13
C LYS A 291 -18.57 0.62 -0.21
N ASN A 292 -17.37 0.83 -0.75
CA ASN A 292 -16.16 0.98 0.05
C ASN A 292 -16.22 2.21 0.95
N TYR A 293 -16.71 3.34 0.45
CA TYR A 293 -16.91 4.54 1.24
C TYR A 293 -17.84 4.26 2.44
N CYS A 294 -18.99 3.62 2.20
CA CYS A 294 -19.90 3.23 3.27
C CYS A 294 -19.23 2.29 4.29
N VAL A 295 -18.62 1.19 3.81
CA VAL A 295 -18.07 0.12 4.65
C VAL A 295 -16.82 0.53 5.41
N PHE A 296 -16.01 1.44 4.88
CA PHE A 296 -14.75 1.82 5.51
C PHE A 296 -14.79 3.17 6.21
N LEU A 297 -15.59 4.13 5.72
CA LEU A 297 -15.65 5.47 6.30
C LEU A 297 -16.86 5.65 7.21
N LEU A 298 -18.07 5.34 6.72
CA LEU A 298 -19.30 5.60 7.50
C LEU A 298 -19.49 4.64 8.68
N THR A 299 -18.87 3.46 8.65
CA THR A 299 -18.88 2.54 9.80
C THR A 299 -17.81 2.86 10.85
N VAL A 300 -17.03 3.95 10.70
CA VAL A 300 -16.03 4.30 11.72
C VAL A 300 -16.74 4.73 13.01
N PRO A 301 -16.46 4.07 14.15
CA PRO A 301 -17.11 4.41 15.41
C PRO A 301 -16.84 5.87 15.80
N CYS A 302 -17.91 6.60 16.15
CA CYS A 302 -17.85 8.01 16.55
C CYS A 302 -17.19 8.93 15.51
N LEU A 303 -17.36 8.66 14.21
CA LEU A 303 -16.76 9.44 13.11
C LEU A 303 -16.96 10.97 13.28
N THR A 304 -18.19 11.40 13.60
CA THR A 304 -18.53 12.83 13.78
C THR A 304 -17.81 13.49 14.95
N GLN A 305 -17.41 12.72 15.97
CA GLN A 305 -16.67 13.23 17.12
C GLN A 305 -15.15 13.23 16.89
N ARG A 306 -14.66 12.41 15.97
CA ARG A 306 -13.23 12.30 15.63
C ARG A 306 -12.77 13.32 14.59
N LEU A 307 -13.69 13.84 13.78
CA LEU A 307 -13.41 14.79 12.71
C LEU A 307 -13.54 16.25 13.17
N PRO A 308 -12.70 17.16 12.65
CA PRO A 308 -12.90 18.61 12.80
C PRO A 308 -14.28 19.03 12.28
N THR A 309 -14.98 19.89 13.03
CA THR A 309 -16.35 20.34 12.72
C THR A 309 -16.48 20.93 11.31
N LEU A 310 -15.46 21.66 10.84
CA LEU A 310 -15.39 22.24 9.49
C LEU A 310 -15.42 21.19 8.37
N LEU A 311 -14.94 19.97 8.62
CA LEU A 311 -14.89 18.91 7.61
C LEU A 311 -16.15 18.04 7.64
N ILE A 312 -16.93 18.09 8.73
CA ILE A 312 -18.21 17.39 8.84
C ILE A 312 -19.23 17.98 7.86
N SER A 313 -19.23 19.30 7.66
CA SER A 313 -20.14 19.96 6.70
C SER A 313 -19.86 19.51 5.27
N ALA A 314 -18.59 19.37 4.89
CA ALA A 314 -18.18 18.88 3.59
C ALA A 314 -18.70 17.46 3.30
N MET A 315 -18.66 16.57 4.29
CA MET A 315 -19.19 15.19 4.15
C MET A 315 -20.73 15.12 4.08
N ARG A 316 -21.42 16.13 4.62
CA ARG A 316 -22.89 16.22 4.61
C ARG A 316 -23.45 16.91 3.36
N HIS A 317 -22.59 17.35 2.44
CA HIS A 317 -23.04 18.13 1.29
C HIS A 317 -23.98 17.31 0.38
N LYS A 318 -25.04 17.96 -0.10
CA LYS A 318 -26.13 17.33 -0.89
C LYS A 318 -25.61 16.61 -2.14
N SER A 319 -24.52 17.09 -2.74
CA SER A 319 -23.90 16.47 -3.91
C SER A 319 -23.35 15.06 -3.65
N ILE A 320 -22.97 14.77 -2.40
CA ILE A 320 -22.47 13.46 -1.97
C ILE A 320 -23.69 12.59 -1.63
N LEU A 321 -24.65 13.13 -0.87
CA LEU A 321 -25.91 12.46 -0.48
C LEU A 321 -26.82 12.09 -1.66
N SER A 322 -26.86 12.88 -2.73
CA SER A 322 -27.70 12.62 -3.92
C SER A 322 -27.23 11.40 -4.72
N LEU A 323 -25.91 11.17 -4.78
CA LEU A 323 -25.36 9.95 -5.39
C LEU A 323 -25.77 8.70 -4.61
N PHE A 324 -25.99 8.79 -3.29
CA PHE A 324 -26.53 7.68 -2.50
C PHE A 324 -28.03 7.45 -2.72
N SER A 325 -28.82 8.50 -2.97
CA SER A 325 -30.27 8.35 -3.25
C SER A 325 -30.55 7.75 -4.62
N ASP A 326 -29.73 8.05 -5.62
CA ASP A 326 -29.88 7.46 -6.96
C ASP A 326 -29.54 5.95 -6.97
N ILE A 327 -28.71 5.49 -6.04
CA ILE A 327 -28.33 4.07 -5.87
C ILE A 327 -29.42 3.29 -5.14
N THR A 328 -30.07 3.88 -4.13
CA THR A 328 -31.18 3.22 -3.42
C THR A 328 -32.49 3.26 -4.22
N GLY A 329 -32.66 4.22 -5.13
CA GLY A 329 -33.81 4.31 -6.04
C GLY A 329 -33.84 3.27 -7.17
N LYS A 330 -32.68 2.69 -7.55
CA LYS A 330 -32.59 1.61 -8.56
C LYS A 330 -32.72 0.19 -7.99
N ALA A 331 -32.92 0.05 -6.67
CA ALA A 331 -33.09 -1.23 -5.98
C ALA A 331 -34.54 -1.50 -5.54
N ARG A 332 -35.53 -0.89 -6.22
CA ARG A 332 -36.95 -1.23 -6.08
C ARG A 332 -37.52 -1.75 -7.38
#